data_AF-A0A5C9CXA6-F1
#
_entry.id   AF-A0A5C9CXA6-F1
#
_cell.length_a   1.000
_cell.length_b   1.000
_cell.length_c   1.000
_cell.angle_alpha   90.00
_cell.angle_beta   90.00
_cell.angle_gamma   90.00
#
_symmetry.space_group_name_H-M   'P 1'
#
loop_
_entity.id
_entity.type
_entity.pdbx_description
1 polymer ?
#
loop_
_entity_poly.entity_id
_entity_poly.type
_entity_poly.pdbx_seq_one_letter_code
_entity_poly.pdbx_strand_id
1 'polypeptide(L)'
;MSLSCFEDLPLLGPEIRRMENPSWAEADFRCLIVRLSPFRDVEQSTSHLVLFDEVRKENLGAYIDFAFLPRTQERKALSKVGTSWFSGRISGRNPGDFDILLVSNAFALELVNLPYLFENSPIPPLASVREQAEKAPFVILGGSNASAAGSIVKESPQPGEAALDSLADGIFFGEGENSIGRIARTLCGSEASQAGRKDRLFQAGKEIPGFWPCRHSGGTHRVGNRQVGFKFRLHGVLLLLPGGLG
;
A
#
# COMPACT_ATOMS: atom_id res chain seq x y z
N MET A 1 20.95 22.08 17.88
CA MET A 1 21.65 20.98 17.18
C MET A 1 21.23 21.03 15.72
N SER A 2 22.20 21.17 14.83
CA SER A 2 22.02 21.38 13.39
C SER A 2 21.24 20.22 12.74
N LEU A 3 20.25 20.55 11.89
CA LEU A 3 19.45 19.64 11.04
C LEU A 3 20.28 19.00 9.91
N SER A 4 21.60 18.89 10.04
CA SER A 4 22.51 18.44 8.98
C SER A 4 22.48 16.93 8.71
N CYS A 5 21.61 16.15 9.37
CA CYS A 5 21.41 14.73 9.06
C CYS A 5 20.42 14.48 7.90
N PHE A 6 19.87 15.54 7.31
CA PHE A 6 18.97 15.48 6.15
C PHE A 6 19.67 15.79 4.80
N GLU A 7 21.00 16.03 4.79
CA GLU A 7 21.75 16.57 3.64
C GLU A 7 22.27 15.56 2.61
N ASP A 8 22.02 14.26 2.77
CA ASP A 8 22.29 13.27 1.70
C ASP A 8 21.07 13.19 0.74
N LEU A 9 20.75 14.31 0.08
CA LEU A 9 19.52 14.75 -0.64
C LEU A 9 18.92 13.81 -1.74
N PRO A 10 17.58 13.75 -1.98
CA PRO A 10 17.03 12.98 -3.10
C PRO A 10 16.18 13.77 -4.13
N LEU A 11 15.94 15.06 -3.94
CA LEU A 11 15.37 15.94 -4.97
C LEU A 11 16.05 17.30 -4.86
N LEU A 12 16.79 17.71 -5.89
CA LEU A 12 17.38 19.04 -5.96
C LEU A 12 16.25 20.08 -6.05
N GLY A 13 16.48 21.32 -5.58
CA GLY A 13 15.47 22.39 -5.65
C GLY A 13 14.76 22.56 -7.02
N PRO A 14 15.42 22.35 -8.17
CA PRO A 14 14.76 22.28 -9.47
C PRO A 14 13.76 21.12 -9.64
N GLU A 15 14.03 19.94 -9.07
CA GLU A 15 13.17 18.75 -9.15
C GLU A 15 11.94 18.91 -8.26
N ILE A 16 12.09 19.50 -7.06
CA ILE A 16 10.97 19.88 -6.20
C ILE A 16 10.04 20.87 -6.94
N ARG A 17 10.60 21.84 -7.67
CA ARG A 17 9.82 22.78 -8.49
C ARG A 17 9.10 22.11 -9.66
N ARG A 18 9.64 21.02 -10.21
CA ARG A 18 9.02 20.23 -11.29
C ARG A 18 7.87 19.35 -10.83
N MET A 19 7.71 19.13 -9.52
CA MET A 19 6.62 18.29 -9.04
C MET A 19 5.25 18.97 -9.12
N GLU A 20 5.22 20.28 -9.34
CA GLU A 20 3.99 21.07 -9.53
C GLU A 20 2.97 20.83 -8.42
N ASN A 21 3.46 20.63 -7.19
CA ASN A 21 2.60 20.53 -6.03
C ASN A 21 1.92 21.88 -5.77
N PRO A 22 0.59 21.90 -5.51
CA PRO A 22 -0.04 23.06 -4.91
C PRO A 22 0.51 23.30 -3.50
N SER A 23 0.11 24.39 -2.84
CA SER A 23 0.43 24.53 -1.42
C SER A 23 -0.26 23.41 -0.62
N TRP A 24 0.33 23.03 0.52
CA TRP A 24 -0.23 21.96 1.36
C TRP A 24 -1.69 22.19 1.76
N ALA A 25 -2.08 23.46 1.98
CA ALA A 25 -3.42 23.85 2.40
C ALA A 25 -4.42 23.84 1.25
N GLU A 26 -3.97 24.13 0.02
CA GLU A 26 -4.82 24.19 -1.18
C GLU A 26 -4.94 22.85 -1.91
N ALA A 27 -4.14 21.85 -1.52
CA ALA A 27 -4.18 20.53 -2.12
C ALA A 27 -5.55 19.84 -1.90
N ASP A 28 -6.10 19.27 -2.98
CA ASP A 28 -7.33 18.47 -2.94
C ASP A 28 -7.19 17.29 -1.98
N PHE A 29 -6.01 16.65 -2.00
CA PHE A 29 -5.57 15.65 -1.04
C PHE A 29 -4.04 15.54 -1.05
N ARG A 30 -3.49 14.86 -0.04
CA ARG A 30 -2.04 14.63 0.14
C ARG A 30 -1.73 13.15 -0.01
N CYS A 31 -0.85 12.83 -0.96
CA CYS A 31 -0.38 11.49 -1.25
C CYS A 31 1.10 11.34 -0.85
N LEU A 32 1.40 10.33 -0.06
CA LEU A 32 2.76 9.92 0.27
C LEU A 32 3.11 8.62 -0.45
N ILE A 33 4.07 8.67 -1.37
CA ILE A 33 4.62 7.49 -2.02
C ILE A 33 5.72 6.92 -1.11
N VAL A 34 5.52 5.71 -0.61
CA VAL A 34 6.40 5.07 0.38
C VAL A 34 7.17 3.94 -0.25
N ARG A 35 8.50 3.97 -0.13
CA ARG A 35 9.39 2.85 -0.42
C ARG A 35 9.82 2.19 0.88
N LEU A 36 9.64 0.87 0.96
CA LEU A 36 10.04 0.04 2.09
C LEU A 36 11.54 -0.30 2.11
N SER A 37 12.33 0.42 1.30
CA SER A 37 13.78 0.31 1.20
C SER A 37 14.43 1.70 1.26
N PRO A 38 15.67 1.82 1.76
CA PRO A 38 16.41 3.07 1.74
C PRO A 38 16.58 3.63 0.33
N PHE A 39 16.60 4.96 0.21
CA PHE A 39 16.71 5.63 -1.10
C PHE A 39 17.90 5.12 -1.92
N ARG A 40 19.07 4.95 -1.30
CA ARG A 40 20.28 4.42 -1.94
C ARG A 40 20.06 3.06 -2.63
N ASP A 41 19.19 2.22 -2.08
CA ASP A 41 18.94 0.88 -2.58
C ASP A 41 17.92 0.88 -3.73
N VAL A 42 17.21 2.00 -3.92
CA VAL A 42 16.14 2.16 -4.90
C VAL A 42 16.35 3.35 -5.84
N GLU A 43 17.50 4.00 -5.79
CA GLU A 43 17.83 5.20 -6.58
C GLU A 43 17.70 4.93 -8.09
N GLN A 44 18.10 3.73 -8.54
CA GLN A 44 17.99 3.31 -9.93
C GLN A 44 16.62 2.73 -10.30
N SER A 45 15.70 2.58 -9.33
CA SER A 45 14.36 2.04 -9.55
C SER A 45 13.41 3.14 -10.00
N THR A 46 12.73 2.96 -11.13
CA THR A 46 11.75 3.94 -11.62
C THR A 46 10.38 3.82 -10.98
N SER A 47 10.10 2.78 -10.18
CA SER A 47 8.73 2.48 -9.73
C SER A 47 8.09 3.59 -8.88
N HIS A 48 8.87 4.32 -8.10
CA HIS A 48 8.35 5.46 -7.33
C HIS A 48 8.06 6.68 -8.23
N LEU A 49 8.81 6.84 -9.33
CA LEU A 49 8.54 7.87 -10.34
C LEU A 49 7.31 7.53 -11.18
N VAL A 50 7.10 6.25 -11.50
CA VAL A 50 5.87 5.78 -12.16
C VAL A 50 4.66 6.05 -11.27
N LEU A 51 4.73 5.73 -9.98
CA LEU A 51 3.65 6.07 -9.04
C LEU A 51 3.37 7.57 -9.00
N PHE A 52 4.42 8.40 -8.98
CA PHE A 52 4.26 9.85 -9.01
C PHE A 52 3.56 10.33 -10.27
N ASP A 53 4.02 9.87 -11.43
CA ASP A 53 3.50 10.25 -12.74
C ASP A 53 2.03 9.83 -12.89
N GLU A 54 1.69 8.61 -12.51
CA GLU A 54 0.32 8.10 -12.54
C GLU A 54 -0.63 8.85 -11.60
N VAL A 55 -0.17 9.22 -10.39
CA VAL A 55 -0.98 10.06 -9.49
C VAL A 55 -1.15 11.46 -10.06
N ARG A 56 -0.06 12.10 -10.54
CA ARG A 56 -0.09 13.47 -11.05
C ARG A 56 -0.97 13.60 -12.29
N LYS A 57 -0.89 12.68 -13.25
CA LYS A 57 -1.70 12.69 -14.47
C LYS A 57 -3.21 12.73 -14.19
N GLU A 58 -3.66 11.95 -13.22
CA GLU A 58 -5.08 11.82 -12.88
C GLU A 58 -5.53 12.86 -11.84
N ASN A 59 -4.61 13.38 -11.02
CA ASN A 59 -4.91 14.23 -9.87
C ASN A 59 -4.03 15.49 -9.87
N LEU A 60 -4.35 16.45 -10.74
CA LEU A 60 -3.59 17.69 -10.89
C LEU A 60 -3.49 18.50 -9.58
N GLY A 61 -4.54 18.50 -8.75
CA GLY A 61 -4.59 19.21 -7.46
C GLY A 61 -4.01 18.44 -6.27
N ALA A 62 -3.43 17.27 -6.47
CA ALA A 62 -2.83 16.50 -5.37
C ALA A 62 -1.47 17.07 -4.93
N TYR A 63 -1.22 17.10 -3.62
CA TYR A 63 0.13 17.24 -3.09
C TYR A 63 0.77 15.86 -3.01
N ILE A 64 1.86 15.63 -3.73
CA ILE A 64 2.54 14.33 -3.79
C ILE A 64 3.92 14.48 -3.14
N ASP A 65 4.25 13.58 -2.22
CA ASP A 65 5.56 13.53 -1.58
C ASP A 65 6.10 12.09 -1.59
N PHE A 66 7.37 11.94 -1.23
CA PHE A 66 8.03 10.66 -1.13
C PHE A 66 8.50 10.39 0.30
N ALA A 67 8.49 9.13 0.69
CA ALA A 67 9.19 8.63 1.86
C ALA A 67 9.93 7.34 1.53
N PHE A 68 11.10 7.18 2.14
CA PHE A 68 11.96 6.00 1.99
C PHE A 68 12.29 5.47 3.38
N LEU A 69 12.54 4.17 3.51
CA LEU A 69 12.96 3.59 4.77
C LEU A 69 14.28 4.25 5.22
N PRO A 70 14.35 4.90 6.39
CA PRO A 70 15.61 5.44 6.91
C PRO A 70 16.65 4.33 7.13
N ARG A 71 17.93 4.66 6.94
CA ARG A 71 19.06 3.79 7.30
C ARG A 71 19.09 3.53 8.80
N THR A 72 19.78 2.46 9.21
CA THR A 72 19.89 2.07 10.62
C THR A 72 20.38 3.20 11.54
N GLN A 73 21.33 4.02 11.08
CA GLN A 73 21.85 5.14 11.89
C GLN A 73 20.81 6.27 12.02
N GLU A 74 20.07 6.57 10.95
CA GLU A 74 18.99 7.55 10.94
C GLU A 74 17.86 7.12 11.87
N ARG A 75 17.44 5.84 11.82
CA ARG A 75 16.44 5.30 12.76
C ARG A 75 16.84 5.50 14.22
N LYS A 76 18.10 5.24 14.56
CA LYS A 76 18.62 5.47 15.93
C LYS A 76 18.56 6.95 16.31
N ALA A 77 18.86 7.86 15.38
CA ALA A 77 18.78 9.30 15.64
C ALA A 77 17.32 9.76 15.82
N LEU A 78 16.41 9.32 14.94
CA LEU A 78 14.99 9.67 14.97
C LEU A 78 14.31 9.14 16.24
N SER A 79 14.58 7.90 16.62
CA SER A 79 14.08 7.32 17.88
C SER A 79 14.55 8.09 19.11
N LYS A 80 15.79 8.60 19.14
CA LYS A 80 16.31 9.38 20.27
C LYS A 80 15.58 10.71 20.46
N VAL A 81 15.10 11.32 19.37
CA VAL A 81 14.38 12.59 19.41
C VAL A 81 12.85 12.41 19.41
N GLY A 82 12.37 11.16 19.49
CA GLY A 82 10.93 10.85 19.61
C GLY A 82 10.11 11.22 18.37
N THR A 83 10.73 11.24 17.19
CA THR A 83 10.03 11.55 15.93
C THR A 83 9.76 10.30 15.09
N SER A 84 8.87 10.43 14.12
CA SER A 84 8.56 9.33 13.21
C SER A 84 9.77 8.92 12.37
N TRP A 85 9.87 7.61 12.10
CA TRP A 85 10.98 7.08 11.30
C TRP A 85 10.97 7.58 9.85
N PHE A 86 9.80 7.93 9.35
CA PHE A 86 9.64 8.44 8.00
C PHE A 86 8.71 9.65 8.02
N SER A 87 8.91 10.54 7.06
CA SER A 87 8.17 11.77 6.82
C SER A 87 8.23 12.09 5.33
N GLY A 88 7.34 12.95 4.86
CA GLY A 88 7.43 13.49 3.50
C GLY A 88 8.77 14.19 3.32
N ARG A 89 9.55 13.80 2.31
CA ARG A 89 10.91 14.30 2.11
C ARG A 89 10.92 15.79 1.76
N ILE A 90 9.88 16.27 1.10
CA ILE A 90 9.78 17.68 0.67
C ILE A 90 9.04 18.50 1.71
N SER A 91 7.91 17.99 2.18
CA SER A 91 7.04 18.69 3.12
C SER A 91 7.55 18.67 4.57
N GLY A 92 8.38 17.68 4.93
CA GLY A 92 8.73 17.38 6.32
C GLY A 92 7.55 16.90 7.18
N ARG A 93 6.39 16.63 6.56
CA ARG A 93 5.15 16.30 7.27
C ARG A 93 5.16 14.87 7.78
N ASN A 94 4.44 14.66 8.88
CA ASN A 94 4.28 13.35 9.44
C ASN A 94 3.47 12.47 8.46
N PRO A 95 3.77 11.17 8.30
CA PRO A 95 2.98 10.30 7.43
C PRO A 95 1.50 10.24 7.82
N GLY A 96 1.14 10.47 9.08
CA GLY A 96 -0.26 10.59 9.52
C GLY A 96 -0.98 11.87 9.06
N ASP A 97 -0.26 12.88 8.55
CA ASP A 97 -0.85 14.12 8.00
C ASP A 97 -1.29 13.95 6.54
N PHE A 98 -0.97 12.83 5.89
CA PHE A 98 -1.35 12.53 4.52
C PHE A 98 -2.72 11.84 4.48
N ASP A 99 -3.40 11.95 3.34
CA ASP A 99 -4.70 11.30 3.11
C ASP A 99 -4.53 9.87 2.60
N ILE A 100 -3.44 9.59 1.87
CA ILE A 100 -3.10 8.26 1.34
C ILE A 100 -1.60 8.01 1.32
N LEU A 101 -1.24 6.78 1.69
CA LEU A 101 0.09 6.20 1.54
C LEU A 101 0.04 5.14 0.43
N LEU A 102 0.81 5.35 -0.63
CA LEU A 102 1.03 4.38 -1.69
C LEU A 102 2.34 3.65 -1.44
N VAL A 103 2.25 2.45 -0.88
CA VAL A 103 3.38 1.62 -0.48
C VAL A 103 3.83 0.75 -1.66
N SER A 104 4.99 1.07 -2.21
CA SER A 104 5.62 0.30 -3.28
C SER A 104 6.49 -0.80 -2.70
N ASN A 105 6.08 -2.05 -2.90
CA ASN A 105 6.76 -3.25 -2.46
C ASN A 105 7.26 -4.09 -3.64
N ALA A 106 8.59 -4.13 -3.80
CA ALA A 106 9.27 -4.85 -4.87
C ALA A 106 9.71 -6.27 -4.47
N PHE A 107 10.07 -6.48 -3.20
CA PHE A 107 10.59 -7.76 -2.69
C PHE A 107 9.89 -8.22 -1.41
N ALA A 108 9.71 -9.54 -1.25
CA ALA A 108 9.04 -10.13 -0.08
C ALA A 108 9.61 -9.68 1.26
N LEU A 109 10.94 -9.58 1.36
CA LEU A 109 11.61 -9.19 2.60
C LEU A 109 11.34 -7.72 2.98
N GLU A 110 10.99 -6.84 2.05
CA GLU A 110 10.67 -5.45 2.38
C GLU A 110 9.40 -5.33 3.23
N LEU A 111 8.47 -6.29 3.12
CA LEU A 111 7.22 -6.28 3.91
C LEU A 111 7.50 -6.31 5.42
N VAL A 112 8.64 -6.87 5.84
CA VAL A 112 9.04 -6.89 7.26
C VAL A 112 9.21 -5.48 7.82
N ASN A 113 9.47 -4.47 6.97
CA ASN A 113 9.69 -3.10 7.39
C ASN A 113 8.38 -2.35 7.68
N LEU A 114 7.25 -2.80 7.12
CA LEU A 114 5.98 -2.10 7.24
C LEU A 114 5.47 -2.01 8.70
N PRO A 115 5.46 -3.09 9.50
CA PRO A 115 5.11 -3.01 10.93
C PRO A 115 5.97 -1.99 11.68
N TYR A 116 7.30 -2.00 11.46
CA TYR A 116 8.20 -1.10 12.18
C TYR A 116 8.02 0.37 11.79
N LEU A 117 7.70 0.65 10.53
CA LEU A 117 7.33 2.00 10.11
C LEU A 117 6.09 2.47 10.87
N PHE A 118 5.06 1.63 10.98
CA PHE A 118 3.84 1.98 11.70
C PHE A 118 4.03 2.14 13.19
N GLU A 119 4.77 1.24 13.85
CA GLU A 119 5.12 1.34 15.27
C GLU A 119 5.85 2.65 15.61
N ASN A 120 6.57 3.22 14.63
CA ASN A 120 7.31 4.46 14.77
C ASN A 120 6.65 5.60 13.99
N SER A 121 5.31 5.60 13.91
CA SER A 121 4.50 6.66 13.31
C SER A 121 3.17 6.80 14.07
N PRO A 122 2.43 7.91 13.91
CA PRO A 122 1.10 8.04 14.48
C PRO A 122 0.02 7.30 13.68
N ILE A 123 0.38 6.53 12.64
CA ILE A 123 -0.58 5.78 11.84
C ILE A 123 -0.95 4.49 12.59
N PRO A 124 -2.26 4.25 12.85
CA PRO A 124 -2.68 2.97 13.41
C PRO A 124 -2.28 1.81 12.47
N PRO A 125 -1.61 0.76 12.96
CA PRO A 125 -1.03 -0.27 12.09
C PRO A 125 -2.08 -1.14 11.41
N LEU A 126 -3.23 -1.34 12.05
CA LEU A 126 -4.29 -2.22 11.57
C LEU A 126 -5.36 -1.45 10.81
N ALA A 127 -5.77 -1.98 9.66
CA ALA A 127 -6.84 -1.43 8.83
C ALA A 127 -8.15 -1.32 9.61
N SER A 128 -8.43 -2.23 10.55
CA SER A 128 -9.60 -2.13 11.42
C SER A 128 -9.62 -0.91 12.33
N VAL A 129 -8.45 -0.50 12.83
CA VAL A 129 -8.32 0.69 13.66
C VAL A 129 -8.36 1.94 12.79
N ARG A 130 -7.74 1.92 11.61
CA ARG A 130 -7.81 3.03 10.65
C ARG A 130 -9.23 3.26 10.13
N GLU A 131 -10.03 2.20 9.96
CA GLU A 131 -11.43 2.34 9.52
C GLU A 131 -12.27 3.17 10.50
N GLN A 132 -11.95 3.10 11.79
CA GLN A 132 -12.63 3.84 12.86
C GLN A 132 -12.07 5.25 13.05
N ALA A 133 -10.86 5.51 12.56
CA ALA A 133 -10.18 6.79 12.70
C ALA A 133 -10.43 7.66 11.46
N GLU A 134 -11.33 8.64 11.57
CA GLU A 134 -11.74 9.52 10.46
C GLU A 134 -10.57 10.18 9.72
N LYS A 135 -9.49 10.51 10.43
CA LYS A 135 -8.30 11.20 9.89
C LYS A 135 -7.14 10.26 9.54
N ALA A 136 -7.30 8.94 9.65
CA ALA A 136 -6.21 8.03 9.32
C ALA A 136 -6.03 7.92 7.79
N PRO A 137 -4.78 7.92 7.29
CA PRO A 137 -4.55 7.74 5.86
C PRO A 137 -5.06 6.39 5.36
N PHE A 138 -5.43 6.32 4.08
CA PHE A 138 -5.49 5.05 3.38
C PHE A 138 -4.07 4.50 3.19
N VAL A 139 -3.86 3.21 3.46
CA VAL A 139 -2.60 2.53 3.18
C VAL A 139 -2.85 1.53 2.06
N ILE A 140 -2.36 1.83 0.86
CA ILE A 140 -2.50 0.95 -0.30
C ILE A 140 -1.15 0.36 -0.63
N LEU A 141 -1.06 -0.98 -0.70
CA LEU A 141 0.15 -1.69 -1.05
C LEU A 141 0.10 -2.20 -2.49
N GLY A 142 1.20 -2.06 -3.22
CA GLY A 142 1.34 -2.61 -4.57
C GLY A 142 2.79 -2.90 -4.91
N GLY A 143 3.05 -3.14 -6.19
CA GLY A 143 4.38 -3.49 -6.71
C GLY A 143 4.52 -4.97 -7.05
N SER A 144 5.68 -5.37 -7.57
CA SER A 144 5.92 -6.73 -8.08
C SER A 144 5.73 -7.84 -7.04
N ASN A 145 5.79 -7.51 -5.75
CA ASN A 145 5.60 -8.47 -4.68
C ASN A 145 4.19 -8.46 -4.06
N ALA A 146 3.23 -7.72 -4.63
CA ALA A 146 1.86 -7.66 -4.11
C ALA A 146 1.22 -9.06 -3.95
N SER A 147 1.47 -9.98 -4.89
CA SER A 147 0.98 -11.37 -4.85
C SER A 147 1.48 -12.18 -3.65
N ALA A 148 2.60 -11.78 -3.04
CA ALA A 148 3.18 -12.42 -1.86
C ALA A 148 2.90 -11.64 -0.56
N ALA A 149 2.02 -10.62 -0.60
CA ALA A 149 1.68 -9.79 0.56
C ALA A 149 0.70 -10.46 1.55
N GLY A 150 0.44 -11.77 1.44
CA GLY A 150 -0.40 -12.50 2.39
C GLY A 150 0.12 -12.47 3.83
N SER A 151 1.42 -12.24 4.04
CA SER A 151 2.02 -12.12 5.39
C SER A 151 1.53 -10.90 6.19
N ILE A 152 0.94 -9.91 5.53
CA ILE A 152 0.40 -8.70 6.18
C ILE A 152 -1.13 -8.74 6.34
N VAL A 153 -1.75 -9.90 6.08
CA VAL A 153 -3.20 -10.09 6.09
C VAL A 153 -3.56 -11.13 7.15
N LYS A 154 -4.55 -10.79 7.99
CA LYS A 154 -5.20 -11.74 8.89
C LYS A 154 -6.44 -12.29 8.21
N GLU A 155 -6.34 -13.47 7.61
CA GLU A 155 -7.44 -14.14 6.91
C GLU A 155 -8.64 -14.44 7.82
N SER A 156 -9.84 -14.48 7.24
CA SER A 156 -11.00 -15.08 7.92
C SER A 156 -10.83 -16.60 8.04
N PRO A 157 -11.30 -17.21 9.15
CA PRO A 157 -11.38 -18.66 9.28
C PRO A 157 -12.25 -19.31 8.19
N GLN A 158 -13.22 -18.57 7.67
CA GLN A 158 -14.15 -19.01 6.64
C GLN A 158 -13.61 -18.67 5.23
N PRO A 159 -13.42 -19.67 4.35
CA PRO A 159 -12.97 -19.42 2.99
C PRO A 159 -13.94 -18.54 2.19
N GLY A 160 -13.39 -17.55 1.48
CA GLY A 160 -14.16 -16.63 0.64
C GLY A 160 -14.76 -15.44 1.39
N GLU A 161 -14.62 -15.37 2.71
CA GLU A 161 -14.91 -14.16 3.47
C GLU A 161 -13.77 -13.14 3.37
N ALA A 162 -14.09 -11.89 3.69
CA ALA A 162 -13.10 -10.82 3.74
C ALA A 162 -12.08 -11.06 4.87
N ALA A 163 -10.88 -10.47 4.75
CA ALA A 163 -9.89 -10.58 5.80
C ALA A 163 -10.43 -9.96 7.11
N LEU A 164 -10.09 -10.57 8.24
CA LEU A 164 -10.39 -10.00 9.56
C LEU A 164 -9.67 -8.65 9.74
N ASP A 165 -8.41 -8.59 9.31
CA ASP A 165 -7.60 -7.39 9.36
C ASP A 165 -6.41 -7.44 8.40
N SER A 166 -5.73 -6.31 8.22
CA SER A 166 -4.47 -6.23 7.49
C SER A 166 -3.66 -4.99 7.90
N LEU A 167 -2.35 -4.99 7.62
CA LEU A 167 -1.53 -3.78 7.71
C LEU A 167 -1.89 -2.76 6.61
N ALA A 168 -2.41 -3.21 5.46
CA ALA A 168 -2.88 -2.34 4.38
C ALA A 168 -4.42 -2.29 4.35
N ASP A 169 -4.98 -1.18 3.89
CA ASP A 169 -6.43 -1.06 3.64
C ASP A 169 -6.82 -1.74 2.32
N GLY A 170 -5.90 -1.77 1.35
CA GLY A 170 -6.05 -2.48 0.09
C GLY A 170 -4.71 -2.88 -0.52
N ILE A 171 -4.75 -3.93 -1.35
CA ILE A 171 -3.60 -4.41 -2.12
C ILE A 171 -3.94 -4.34 -3.60
N PHE A 172 -3.06 -3.76 -4.40
CA PHE A 172 -3.18 -3.71 -5.85
C PHE A 172 -2.28 -4.75 -6.51
N PHE A 173 -2.87 -5.61 -7.33
CA PHE A 173 -2.21 -6.64 -8.11
C PHE A 173 -2.14 -6.25 -9.59
N GLY A 174 -0.96 -6.41 -10.20
CA GLY A 174 -0.75 -6.16 -11.63
C GLY A 174 0.02 -4.88 -11.92
N GLU A 175 -0.06 -4.42 -13.16
CA GLU A 175 0.55 -3.17 -13.62
C GLU A 175 -0.34 -1.98 -13.24
N GLY A 176 0.26 -0.97 -12.64
CA GLY A 176 -0.49 0.15 -12.07
C GLY A 176 -0.93 1.22 -13.06
N GLU A 177 -0.55 1.08 -14.33
CA GLU A 177 -0.84 2.06 -15.40
C GLU A 177 -2.36 2.32 -15.49
N ASN A 178 -2.71 3.60 -15.52
CA ASN A 178 -4.07 4.13 -15.50
C ASN A 178 -4.91 3.71 -14.27
N SER A 179 -4.32 3.02 -13.29
CA SER A 179 -5.05 2.46 -12.14
C SER A 179 -4.66 3.14 -10.84
N ILE A 180 -3.37 3.43 -10.63
CA ILE A 180 -2.84 4.08 -9.41
C ILE A 180 -3.51 5.43 -9.18
N GLY A 181 -3.51 6.30 -10.20
CA GLY A 181 -4.12 7.63 -10.11
C GLY A 181 -5.62 7.56 -9.81
N ARG A 182 -6.33 6.60 -10.42
CA ARG A 182 -7.75 6.34 -10.17
C ARG A 182 -8.01 5.85 -8.76
N ILE A 183 -7.16 4.97 -8.21
CA ILE A 183 -7.26 4.54 -6.80
C ILE A 183 -7.15 5.76 -5.88
N ALA A 184 -6.15 6.61 -6.07
CA ALA A 184 -5.98 7.82 -5.27
C ALA A 184 -7.19 8.76 -5.39
N ARG A 185 -7.71 8.95 -6.61
CA ARG A 185 -8.91 9.76 -6.87
C ARG A 185 -10.15 9.20 -6.17
N THR A 186 -10.45 7.92 -6.35
CA THR A 186 -11.62 7.26 -5.74
C THR A 186 -11.53 7.28 -4.21
N LEU A 187 -10.32 7.12 -3.65
CA LEU A 187 -10.10 7.06 -2.22
C LEU A 187 -9.88 8.41 -1.54
N CYS A 188 -9.48 9.47 -2.25
CA CYS A 188 -9.09 10.74 -1.63
C CYS A 188 -9.60 11.99 -2.35
N GLY A 189 -10.06 11.88 -3.60
CA GLY A 189 -10.53 13.02 -4.38
C GLY A 189 -11.72 13.76 -3.75
N SER A 190 -11.95 15.00 -4.19
CA SER A 190 -12.98 15.90 -3.67
C SER A 190 -14.39 15.28 -3.69
N GLU A 191 -14.74 14.55 -4.75
CA GLU A 191 -16.02 13.84 -4.90
C GLU A 191 -16.20 12.71 -3.87
N ALA A 192 -15.10 12.16 -3.38
CA ALA A 192 -15.12 11.03 -2.46
C ALA A 192 -15.33 11.45 -0.99
N SER A 193 -15.32 12.77 -0.70
CA SER A 193 -15.62 13.33 0.64
C SER A 193 -17.05 13.06 1.12
N GLN A 194 -17.99 12.73 0.23
CA GLN A 194 -19.38 12.45 0.58
C GLN A 194 -19.62 10.99 1.01
N ALA A 195 -18.70 10.08 0.70
CA ALA A 195 -18.82 8.66 0.98
C ALA A 195 -17.99 8.26 2.21
N GLY A 196 -18.50 7.30 3.00
CA GLY A 196 -17.75 6.73 4.11
C GLY A 196 -16.50 6.00 3.63
N ARG A 197 -15.49 5.89 4.50
CA ARG A 197 -14.21 5.21 4.20
C ARG A 197 -14.40 3.81 3.61
N LYS A 198 -15.29 3.02 4.21
CA LYS A 198 -15.65 1.67 3.77
C LYS A 198 -16.23 1.66 2.35
N ASP A 199 -17.15 2.58 2.06
CA ASP A 199 -17.81 2.65 0.75
C ASP A 199 -16.82 3.02 -0.34
N ARG A 200 -15.86 3.91 -0.05
CA ARG A 200 -14.78 4.28 -0.98
C ARG A 200 -13.89 3.08 -1.33
N LEU A 201 -13.49 2.29 -0.33
CA LEU A 201 -12.71 1.06 -0.54
C LEU A 201 -13.48 0.02 -1.33
N PHE A 202 -14.76 -0.16 -1.02
CA PHE A 202 -15.63 -1.09 -1.73
C PHE A 202 -15.86 -0.66 -3.18
N GLN A 203 -16.05 0.63 -3.43
CA GLN A 203 -16.20 1.17 -4.78
C GLN A 203 -14.93 0.98 -5.60
N ALA A 204 -13.77 1.32 -5.04
CA ALA A 204 -12.48 1.08 -5.68
C ALA A 204 -12.30 -0.41 -6.05
N GLY A 205 -12.70 -1.33 -5.17
CA GLY A 205 -12.63 -2.78 -5.42
C GLY A 205 -13.55 -3.28 -6.53
N LYS A 206 -14.63 -2.55 -6.82
CA LYS A 206 -15.54 -2.88 -7.93
C LYS A 206 -15.08 -2.29 -9.26
N GLU A 207 -14.55 -1.09 -9.25
CA GLU A 207 -14.28 -0.30 -10.47
C GLU A 207 -12.85 -0.43 -11.00
N ILE A 208 -11.92 -0.88 -10.17
CA ILE A 208 -10.49 -0.89 -10.49
C ILE A 208 -10.01 -2.34 -10.49
N PRO A 209 -9.86 -2.97 -11.67
CA PRO A 209 -9.30 -4.31 -11.79
C PRO A 209 -7.96 -4.41 -11.08
N GLY A 210 -7.76 -5.50 -10.33
CA GLY A 210 -6.55 -5.73 -9.56
C GLY A 210 -6.53 -5.08 -8.18
N PHE A 211 -7.46 -4.17 -7.85
CA PHE A 211 -7.56 -3.63 -6.50
C PHE A 211 -8.38 -4.55 -5.58
N TRP A 212 -7.76 -5.02 -4.50
CA TRP A 212 -8.40 -5.85 -3.48
C TRP A 212 -8.50 -5.11 -2.15
N PRO A 213 -9.70 -4.67 -1.73
CA PRO A 213 -9.90 -4.05 -0.42
C PRO A 213 -9.91 -5.12 0.67
N CYS A 214 -8.85 -5.19 1.49
CA CYS A 214 -8.54 -6.35 2.32
C CYS A 214 -9.69 -6.78 3.24
N ARG A 215 -10.37 -5.82 3.87
CA ARG A 215 -11.46 -6.09 4.84
C ARG A 215 -12.86 -6.03 4.23
N HIS A 216 -12.97 -5.83 2.92
CA HIS A 216 -14.26 -5.60 2.25
C HIS A 216 -14.49 -6.46 1.01
N SER A 217 -13.51 -7.26 0.60
CA SER A 217 -13.65 -8.27 -0.46
C SER A 217 -13.22 -9.63 0.05
N GLY A 218 -13.94 -10.67 -0.36
CA GLY A 218 -13.51 -12.05 -0.15
C GLY A 218 -12.10 -12.30 -0.70
N GLY A 219 -11.32 -13.13 -0.01
CA GLY A 219 -10.04 -13.63 -0.53
C GLY A 219 -10.21 -14.68 -1.63
N THR A 220 -9.16 -14.95 -2.40
CA THR A 220 -9.12 -16.11 -3.30
C THR A 220 -9.13 -17.41 -2.48
N HIS A 221 -9.89 -18.41 -2.94
CA HIS A 221 -10.03 -19.70 -2.26
C HIS A 221 -8.67 -20.32 -1.88
N ARG A 222 -8.55 -20.80 -0.63
CA ARG A 222 -7.46 -21.70 -0.21
C ARG A 222 -7.37 -22.86 -1.21
N VAL A 223 -6.18 -23.10 -1.77
CA VAL A 223 -5.85 -24.42 -2.33
C VAL A 223 -5.59 -25.38 -1.16
N GLY A 224 -6.64 -25.65 -0.37
CA GLY A 224 -6.65 -26.76 0.56
C GLY A 224 -7.06 -28.00 -0.20
N ASN A 225 -6.37 -29.13 0.00
CA ASN A 225 -6.62 -30.45 -0.57
C ASN A 225 -8.08 -30.69 -0.99
N ARG A 226 -8.48 -30.18 -2.16
CA ARG A 226 -9.42 -30.91 -2.97
C ARG A 226 -8.59 -32.12 -3.38
N GLN A 227 -9.03 -33.31 -2.99
CA GLN A 227 -8.82 -34.43 -3.89
C GLN A 227 -9.36 -33.98 -5.25
N VAL A 228 -8.48 -33.43 -6.07
CA VAL A 228 -8.75 -33.27 -7.48
C VAL A 228 -8.73 -34.71 -7.98
N GLY A 229 -9.90 -35.35 -7.91
CA GLY A 229 -10.16 -36.56 -8.65
C GLY A 229 -9.96 -36.20 -10.11
N PHE A 230 -8.74 -36.37 -10.60
CA PHE A 230 -8.46 -36.38 -12.02
C PHE A 230 -9.25 -37.57 -12.59
N LYS A 231 -10.46 -37.31 -13.08
CA LYS A 231 -11.13 -38.23 -14.00
C LYS A 231 -10.41 -38.13 -15.34
N PHE A 232 -9.34 -38.90 -15.48
CA PHE A 232 -8.83 -39.24 -16.80
C PHE A 232 -9.90 -40.07 -17.52
N ARG A 233 -10.53 -39.46 -18.53
CA ARG A 233 -11.42 -40.17 -19.44
C ARG A 233 -10.57 -40.70 -20.59
N LEU A 234 -9.86 -41.80 -20.35
CA LEU A 234 -9.41 -42.67 -21.44
C LEU A 234 -10.61 -43.53 -21.88
N HIS A 235 -10.74 -43.71 -23.18
CA HIS A 235 -11.90 -44.31 -23.82
C HIS A 235 -12.33 -45.63 -23.15
N GLY A 236 -13.56 -45.68 -22.62
CA GLY A 236 -14.34 -46.92 -22.59
C GLY A 236 -14.31 -47.82 -21.35
N VAL A 237 -13.69 -47.47 -20.21
CA VAL A 237 -13.82 -48.30 -18.98
C VAL A 237 -13.88 -47.44 -17.71
N LEU A 238 -14.96 -47.58 -16.93
CA LEU A 238 -15.12 -46.98 -15.60
C LEU A 238 -14.58 -47.96 -14.55
N LEU A 239 -13.40 -47.69 -13.99
CA LEU A 239 -12.87 -48.39 -12.82
C LEU A 239 -13.15 -47.57 -11.56
N LEU A 240 -14.06 -48.06 -10.70
CA LEU A 240 -14.23 -47.58 -9.33
C LEU A 240 -13.27 -48.39 -8.45
N LEU A 241 -12.24 -47.74 -7.89
CA LEU A 241 -11.47 -48.31 -6.79
C LEU A 241 -12.09 -47.87 -5.45
N PRO A 242 -12.37 -48.80 -4.52
CA PRO A 242 -12.80 -48.45 -3.17
C PRO A 242 -11.58 -48.05 -2.32
N GLY A 243 -11.59 -46.82 -1.79
CA GLY A 243 -10.63 -46.39 -0.79
C GLY A 243 -11.21 -46.47 0.62
N GLY A 244 -10.98 -47.57 1.34
CA GLY A 244 -10.73 -47.52 2.79
C GLY A 244 -9.22 -47.32 3.01
N LEU A 245 -8.67 -46.98 4.16
CA LEU A 245 -9.08 -46.73 5.55
C LEU A 245 -7.77 -46.22 6.22
N GLY A 246 -7.79 -45.19 7.06
CA GLY A 246 -6.60 -44.67 7.76
C GLY A 246 -6.36 -43.19 7.56
#